data_AF-A0A6V8K260-F1
#
_entry.id   AF-A0A6V8K260-F1
#
_cell.length_a   1.000
_cell.length_b   1.000
_cell.length_c   1.000
_cell.angle_alpha   90.00
_cell.angle_beta   90.00
_cell.angle_gamma   90.00
#
_symmetry.space_group_name_H-M   'P 1'
#
loop_
_entity.id
_entity.type
_entity.pdbx_description
1 polymer ?
#
loop_
_entity_poly.entity_id
_entity_poly.type
_entity_poly.pdbx_seq_one_letter_code
_entity_poly.pdbx_strand_id
1 'polypeptide(L)'
;MGALEFISKLVDALSWPLAIIVLLFLFRAAIRNLLEQFANRVKDMTAFRGPVGIEADFDARVLEVREEARTISTSDTTQGPTDSDRFEYAGYDLSGIEDYDVENLAIQAEQMPRSAVIESWIYLEDAIEGAADRLGLLGRGTDQSPTSRRRLMTSKLLEYLASAKPDKIREIEPVVQELRALRNEVAHNRRKNLSPLAAYDYAVTAIRLAQIFKNL
;
A
#
# COMPACT_ATOMS: atom_id res chain seq x y z
N MET A 1 -60.01 -1.73 19.20
CA MET A 1 -58.59 -1.68 19.57
C MET A 1 -58.50 -0.99 20.90
N GLY A 2 -58.06 -1.71 21.92
CA GLY A 2 -58.16 -1.27 23.32
C GLY A 2 -57.13 -0.20 23.65
N ALA A 3 -57.42 0.64 24.65
CA ALA A 3 -56.46 1.64 25.16
C ALA A 3 -55.10 1.03 25.54
N LEU A 4 -55.08 -0.25 25.94
CA LEU A 4 -53.87 -1.01 26.26
C LEU A 4 -52.98 -1.31 25.03
N GLU A 5 -53.57 -1.56 23.86
CA GLU A 5 -52.80 -1.80 22.62
C GLU A 5 -52.10 -0.52 22.15
N PHE A 6 -52.73 0.64 22.35
CA PHE A 6 -52.14 1.93 22.02
C PHE A 6 -50.95 2.26 22.94
N ILE A 7 -51.10 2.02 24.25
CA ILE A 7 -50.01 2.22 25.21
C ILE A 7 -48.83 1.28 24.91
N SER A 8 -49.09 0.01 24.58
CA SER A 8 -48.05 -0.95 24.20
C SER A 8 -47.22 -0.49 22.99
N LYS A 9 -47.90 -0.04 21.92
CA LYS A 9 -47.21 0.46 20.72
C LYS A 9 -46.44 1.75 20.97
N LEU A 10 -46.93 2.62 21.86
CA LEU A 10 -46.26 3.85 22.22
C LEU A 10 -44.99 3.57 23.05
N VAL A 11 -45.05 2.60 23.97
CA VAL A 11 -43.90 2.16 24.77
C VAL A 11 -42.85 1.51 23.87
N ASP A 12 -43.23 0.63 22.95
CA ASP A 12 -42.28 0.00 22.00
C ASP A 12 -41.54 1.04 21.15
N ALA A 13 -42.26 2.06 20.66
CA ALA A 13 -41.68 3.13 19.84
C ALA A 13 -40.75 4.06 20.63
N LEU A 14 -41.04 4.32 21.93
CA LEU A 14 -40.24 5.21 22.77
C LEU A 14 -39.08 4.50 23.48
N SER A 15 -39.13 3.17 23.62
CA SER A 15 -38.12 2.40 24.36
C SER A 15 -36.74 2.52 23.73
N TRP A 16 -36.64 2.48 22.40
CA TRP A 16 -35.36 2.55 21.69
C TRP A 16 -34.70 3.94 21.74
N PRO A 17 -35.40 5.05 21.43
CA PRO A 17 -34.83 6.40 21.61
C PRO A 17 -34.40 6.67 23.04
N LEU A 18 -35.21 6.24 24.02
CA LEU A 18 -34.89 6.43 25.43
C LEU A 18 -33.65 5.62 25.84
N ALA A 19 -33.54 4.38 25.37
CA ALA A 19 -32.35 3.54 25.59
C ALA A 19 -31.09 4.18 24.99
N ILE A 20 -31.16 4.74 23.78
CA ILE A 20 -30.03 5.46 23.17
C ILE A 20 -29.63 6.67 24.01
N ILE A 21 -30.58 7.47 24.48
CA ILE A 21 -30.30 8.66 25.28
C ILE A 21 -29.63 8.26 26.61
N VAL A 22 -30.16 7.24 27.29
CA VAL A 22 -29.59 6.72 28.53
C VAL A 22 -28.18 6.17 28.30
N LEU A 23 -27.96 5.46 27.20
CA LEU A 23 -26.66 4.90 26.82
C LEU A 23 -25.65 6.02 26.53
N LEU A 24 -26.01 7.03 25.74
CA LEU A 24 -25.18 8.21 25.50
C LEU A 24 -24.84 8.95 26.80
N PHE A 25 -25.79 9.01 27.74
CA PHE A 25 -25.59 9.67 29.02
C PHE A 25 -24.65 8.89 29.95
N LEU A 26 -24.80 7.56 30.03
CA LEU A 26 -23.93 6.67 30.80
C LEU A 26 -22.50 6.68 30.24
N PHE A 27 -22.37 6.62 28.91
CA PHE A 27 -21.08 6.60 28.24
C PHE A 27 -20.54 7.98 27.90
N ARG A 28 -21.15 9.09 28.35
CA ARG A 28 -20.71 10.45 27.99
C ARG A 28 -19.23 10.71 28.31
N ALA A 29 -18.71 10.13 29.39
CA ALA A 29 -17.30 10.24 29.77
C ALA A 29 -16.40 9.36 28.89
N ALA A 30 -16.84 8.13 28.57
CA ALA A 30 -16.12 7.22 27.68
C ALA A 30 -16.11 7.73 26.24
N ILE A 31 -17.26 8.20 25.72
CA ILE A 31 -17.41 8.82 24.41
C ILE A 31 -16.56 10.08 24.31
N ARG A 32 -16.47 10.91 25.37
CA ARG A 32 -15.58 12.07 25.37
C ARG A 32 -14.11 11.66 25.34
N ASN A 33 -13.68 10.66 26.13
CA ASN A 33 -12.31 10.16 26.08
C ASN A 33 -11.98 9.50 24.74
N LEU A 34 -12.93 8.76 24.16
CA LEU A 34 -12.79 8.15 22.83
C LEU A 34 -12.77 9.21 21.73
N LEU A 35 -13.62 10.24 21.81
CA LEU A 35 -13.62 11.37 20.89
C LEU A 35 -12.36 12.21 21.04
N GLU A 36 -11.80 12.38 22.24
CA GLU A 36 -10.51 13.06 22.43
C GLU A 36 -9.36 12.21 21.87
N GLN A 37 -9.39 10.88 22.02
CA GLN A 37 -8.40 9.97 21.40
C GLN A 37 -8.54 9.91 19.87
N PHE A 38 -9.77 9.84 19.35
CA PHE A 38 -10.05 9.90 17.92
C PHE A 38 -9.75 11.29 17.36
N ALA A 39 -10.11 12.36 18.06
CA ALA A 39 -9.78 13.72 17.65
C ALA A 39 -8.27 13.91 17.69
N ASN A 40 -7.51 13.34 18.63
CA ASN A 40 -6.05 13.38 18.59
C ASN A 40 -5.52 12.57 17.40
N ARG A 41 -6.02 11.36 17.11
CA ARG A 41 -5.61 10.58 15.93
C ARG A 41 -6.01 11.22 14.59
N VAL A 42 -7.19 11.82 14.50
CA VAL A 42 -7.68 12.53 13.32
C VAL A 42 -7.03 13.91 13.22
N LYS A 43 -6.67 14.53 14.33
CA LYS A 43 -5.84 15.74 14.37
C LYS A 43 -4.40 15.42 14.00
N ASP A 44 -3.87 14.24 14.26
CA ASP A 44 -2.58 13.83 13.68
C ASP A 44 -2.70 13.62 12.15
N MET A 45 -3.87 13.19 11.66
CA MET A 45 -4.18 13.15 10.21
C MET A 45 -4.52 14.53 9.59
N THR A 46 -4.95 15.52 10.38
CA THR A 46 -5.39 16.84 9.87
C THR A 46 -4.50 18.02 10.30
N ALA A 47 -3.56 17.81 11.22
CA ALA A 47 -2.52 18.74 11.66
C ALA A 47 -1.18 18.53 10.95
N PHE A 48 -1.07 17.55 10.05
CA PHE A 48 -0.02 17.51 9.02
C PHE A 48 -0.34 18.52 7.89
N ARG A 49 -0.58 19.78 8.27
CA ARG A 49 -0.59 20.93 7.37
C ARG A 49 0.75 21.68 7.56
N GLY A 50 1.84 21.01 7.16
CA GLY A 50 3.14 21.60 6.79
C GLY A 50 3.19 21.90 5.27
N PRO A 51 4.26 22.47 4.68
CA PRO A 51 4.21 23.40 3.54
C PRO A 51 3.75 22.81 2.18
N VAL A 52 2.43 22.60 2.08
CA VAL A 52 1.40 22.80 1.01
C VAL A 52 1.67 22.43 -0.45
N GLY A 53 2.90 22.26 -0.93
CA GLY A 53 3.13 22.00 -2.36
C GLY A 53 3.35 20.54 -2.73
N ILE A 54 4.26 19.88 -2.00
CA ILE A 54 4.96 18.70 -2.54
C ILE A 54 4.72 17.42 -1.71
N GLU A 55 4.45 17.53 -0.41
CA GLU A 55 4.03 16.37 0.40
C GLU A 55 2.65 15.87 -0.03
N ALA A 56 1.71 16.78 -0.30
CA ALA A 56 0.42 16.44 -0.87
C ALA A 56 0.53 15.87 -2.29
N ASP A 57 1.49 16.35 -3.09
CA ASP A 57 1.74 15.86 -4.45
C ASP A 57 2.29 14.43 -4.43
N PHE A 58 3.25 14.13 -3.55
CA PHE A 58 3.78 12.79 -3.36
C PHE A 58 2.68 11.82 -2.89
N ASP A 59 1.94 12.19 -1.84
CA ASP A 59 0.88 11.34 -1.27
C ASP A 59 -0.22 11.07 -2.31
N ALA A 60 -0.62 12.09 -3.08
CA ALA A 60 -1.61 11.94 -4.15
C ALA A 60 -1.10 11.02 -5.27
N ARG A 61 0.14 11.18 -5.71
CA ARG A 61 0.75 10.35 -6.77
C ARG A 61 0.97 8.91 -6.31
N VAL A 62 1.36 8.68 -5.06
CA VAL A 62 1.43 7.31 -4.50
C VAL A 62 0.06 6.65 -4.50
N LEU A 63 -0.99 7.39 -4.11
CA LEU A 63 -2.34 6.87 -4.13
C LEU A 63 -2.81 6.51 -5.54
N GLU A 64 -2.52 7.35 -6.54
CA GLU A 64 -2.82 7.08 -7.95
C GLU A 64 -2.12 5.81 -8.44
N VAL A 65 -0.81 5.71 -8.22
CA VAL A 65 0.01 4.54 -8.58
C VAL A 65 -0.47 3.26 -7.91
N ARG A 66 -0.89 3.35 -6.64
CA ARG A 66 -1.46 2.23 -5.88
C ARG A 66 -2.74 1.72 -6.54
N GLU A 67 -3.65 2.61 -6.93
CA GLU A 67 -4.89 2.23 -7.57
C GLU A 67 -4.65 1.66 -8.97
N GLU A 68 -3.72 2.22 -9.75
CA GLU A 68 -3.29 1.63 -11.02
C GLU A 68 -2.73 0.22 -10.82
N ALA A 69 -1.79 0.03 -9.89
CA ALA A 69 -1.19 -1.27 -9.60
C ALA A 69 -2.22 -2.33 -9.15
N ARG A 70 -3.28 -1.93 -8.44
CA ARG A 70 -4.37 -2.83 -8.04
C ARG A 70 -5.10 -3.42 -9.24
N THR A 71 -5.34 -2.61 -10.28
CA THR A 71 -6.03 -3.09 -11.49
C THR A 71 -5.25 -4.18 -12.22
N ILE A 72 -3.92 -4.11 -12.18
CA ILE A 72 -3.01 -5.06 -12.83
C ILE A 72 -3.07 -6.45 -12.15
N SER A 73 -3.09 -6.50 -10.81
CA SER A 73 -3.10 -7.78 -10.09
C SER A 73 -4.40 -8.57 -10.25
N THR A 74 -5.54 -7.90 -10.43
CA THR A 74 -6.86 -8.57 -10.59
C THR A 74 -6.99 -9.39 -11.88
N SER A 75 -6.15 -9.17 -12.88
CA SER A 75 -6.26 -9.81 -14.19
C SER A 75 -5.64 -11.22 -14.26
N ASP A 76 -4.77 -11.59 -13.31
CA ASP A 76 -3.95 -12.81 -13.37
C ASP A 76 -4.23 -13.85 -12.26
N THR A 77 -5.12 -13.59 -11.29
CA THR A 77 -5.39 -14.54 -10.20
C THR A 77 -6.40 -15.61 -10.61
N THR A 78 -5.90 -16.68 -11.22
CA THR A 78 -6.56 -18.00 -11.17
C THR A 78 -6.32 -18.61 -9.78
N GLN A 79 -7.40 -19.11 -9.17
CA GLN A 79 -7.54 -19.59 -7.79
C GLN A 79 -6.37 -20.41 -7.22
N GLY A 80 -5.93 -20.03 -6.01
CA GLY A 80 -5.16 -20.85 -5.04
C GLY A 80 -5.78 -20.69 -3.64
N PRO A 81 -5.68 -21.70 -2.76
CA PRO A 81 -6.68 -21.96 -1.73
C PRO A 81 -6.67 -20.95 -0.58
N THR A 82 -7.89 -20.55 -0.22
CA THR A 82 -8.27 -19.78 0.96
C THR A 82 -7.89 -20.54 2.22
N ASP A 83 -6.82 -20.11 2.89
CA ASP A 83 -6.63 -20.34 4.32
C ASP A 83 -6.57 -18.97 5.00
N SER A 84 -7.77 -18.49 5.34
CA SER A 84 -8.05 -17.16 5.84
C SER A 84 -7.86 -17.14 7.35
N ASP A 85 -6.66 -16.75 7.80
CA ASP A 85 -6.42 -16.26 9.17
C ASP A 85 -5.18 -15.33 9.23
N ARG A 86 -4.94 -14.53 8.17
CA ARG A 86 -3.86 -13.53 8.15
C ARG A 86 -4.40 -12.12 7.91
N PHE A 87 -4.08 -11.26 8.87
CA PHE A 87 -4.45 -9.86 9.06
C PHE A 87 -4.77 -9.06 7.79
N GLU A 88 -6.06 -8.69 7.66
CA GLU A 88 -6.55 -7.67 6.75
C GLU A 88 -6.16 -6.28 7.29
N TYR A 89 -4.92 -5.85 7.08
CA TYR A 89 -4.50 -4.47 7.35
C TYR A 89 -4.71 -3.62 6.08
N ALA A 90 -5.49 -2.54 6.21
CA ALA A 90 -5.66 -1.47 5.21
C ALA A 90 -6.18 -1.86 3.80
N GLY A 91 -6.95 -2.95 3.69
CA GLY A 91 -7.61 -3.34 2.42
C GLY A 91 -6.66 -3.87 1.35
N TYR A 92 -5.53 -4.44 1.78
CA TYR A 92 -4.58 -5.10 0.90
C TYR A 92 -4.64 -6.62 1.11
N ASP A 93 -4.93 -7.38 0.04
CA ASP A 93 -4.58 -8.80 0.01
C ASP A 93 -3.05 -8.92 -0.09
N LEU A 94 -2.45 -9.46 0.96
CA LEU A 94 -1.01 -9.70 1.09
C LEU A 94 -0.68 -11.19 1.07
N SER A 95 -1.68 -12.05 0.81
CA SER A 95 -1.46 -13.48 0.63
C SER A 95 -0.56 -13.71 -0.58
N GLY A 96 0.55 -14.43 -0.38
CA GLY A 96 1.55 -14.69 -1.44
C GLY A 96 2.82 -13.83 -1.41
N ILE A 97 2.97 -12.87 -0.49
CA ILE A 97 4.26 -12.19 -0.26
C ILE A 97 5.09 -13.06 0.70
N GLU A 98 5.76 -14.09 0.17
CA GLU A 98 6.52 -15.05 1.01
C GLU A 98 7.88 -14.51 1.51
N ASP A 99 8.48 -13.57 0.78
CA ASP A 99 9.88 -13.16 0.96
C ASP A 99 10.08 -11.80 1.66
N TYR A 100 9.03 -11.01 1.85
CA TYR A 100 9.15 -9.67 2.43
C TYR A 100 8.29 -9.59 3.68
N ASP A 101 8.91 -9.28 4.81
CA ASP A 101 8.24 -9.16 6.09
C ASP A 101 7.36 -7.90 6.11
N VAL A 102 6.10 -8.06 5.68
CA VAL A 102 5.13 -6.97 5.57
C VAL A 102 4.79 -6.38 6.95
N GLU A 103 4.91 -7.16 8.02
CA GLU A 103 4.69 -6.68 9.39
C GLU A 103 5.78 -5.68 9.81
N ASN A 104 7.03 -6.00 9.47
CA ASN A 104 8.15 -5.08 9.66
C ASN A 104 8.09 -3.85 8.74
N LEU A 105 7.41 -3.93 7.59
CA LEU A 105 7.29 -2.81 6.66
C LEU A 105 6.50 -1.63 7.24
N ALA A 106 5.40 -1.89 7.97
CA ALA A 106 4.62 -0.82 8.60
C ALA A 106 5.43 -0.09 9.67
N ILE A 107 6.15 -0.85 10.50
CA ILE A 107 7.05 -0.31 11.53
C ILE A 107 8.17 0.51 10.88
N GLN A 108 8.75 0.01 9.78
CA GLN A 108 9.79 0.69 9.04
C GLN A 108 9.29 1.99 8.39
N ALA A 109 8.11 1.98 7.79
CA ALA A 109 7.51 3.18 7.20
C ALA A 109 7.18 4.24 8.26
N GLU A 110 6.80 3.82 9.47
CA GLU A 110 6.55 4.72 10.61
C GLU A 110 7.85 5.35 11.15
N GLN A 111 8.89 4.54 11.36
CA GLN A 111 10.13 5.00 11.98
C GLN A 111 11.09 5.65 10.99
N MET A 112 11.15 5.12 9.77
CA MET A 112 12.09 5.52 8.72
C MET A 112 11.41 5.54 7.33
N PRO A 113 10.44 6.44 7.10
CA PRO A 113 9.63 6.48 5.86
C PRO A 113 10.47 6.47 4.58
N ARG A 114 11.57 7.22 4.55
CA ARG A 114 12.44 7.28 3.38
C ARG A 114 13.16 5.96 3.12
N SER A 115 13.63 5.31 4.18
CA SER A 115 14.29 4.01 4.04
C SER A 115 13.30 2.98 3.49
N ALA A 116 12.05 2.99 3.96
CA ALA A 116 11.00 2.12 3.42
C ALA A 116 10.80 2.30 1.91
N VAL A 117 10.77 3.54 1.40
CA VAL A 117 10.68 3.82 -0.05
C VAL A 117 11.91 3.31 -0.81
N ILE A 118 13.11 3.55 -0.29
CA ILE A 118 14.36 3.17 -0.97
C ILE A 118 14.53 1.64 -0.99
N GLU A 119 14.28 0.96 0.12
CA GLU A 119 14.45 -0.48 0.25
C GLU A 119 13.42 -1.25 -0.57
N SER A 120 12.15 -0.84 -0.52
CA SER A 120 11.11 -1.45 -1.36
C SER A 120 11.36 -1.25 -2.85
N TRP A 121 11.94 -0.11 -3.26
CA TRP A 121 12.39 0.09 -4.64
C TRP A 121 13.53 -0.86 -5.03
N ILE A 122 14.53 -1.04 -4.16
CA ILE A 122 15.63 -1.99 -4.38
C ILE A 122 15.09 -3.41 -4.57
N TYR A 123 14.10 -3.79 -3.76
CA TYR A 123 13.44 -5.09 -3.87
C TYR A 123 12.72 -5.26 -5.22
N LEU A 124 12.05 -4.22 -5.71
CA LEU A 124 11.44 -4.21 -7.04
C LEU A 124 12.50 -4.29 -8.16
N GLU A 125 13.59 -3.54 -8.07
CA GLU A 125 14.69 -3.61 -9.05
C GLU A 125 15.30 -5.02 -9.13
N ASP A 126 15.52 -5.67 -7.98
CA ASP A 126 16.03 -7.03 -7.91
C ASP A 126 15.06 -8.03 -8.54
N ALA A 127 13.76 -7.88 -8.32
CA ALA A 127 12.73 -8.71 -8.96
C ALA A 127 12.69 -8.53 -10.49
N ILE A 128 12.83 -7.29 -10.99
CA ILE A 128 12.91 -6.99 -12.43
C ILE A 128 14.16 -7.62 -13.05
N GLU A 129 15.32 -7.49 -12.39
CA GLU A 129 16.57 -8.11 -12.83
C GLU A 129 16.45 -9.64 -12.86
N GLY A 130 15.89 -10.22 -11.80
CA GLY A 130 15.65 -11.66 -11.70
C GLY A 130 14.70 -12.18 -12.79
N ALA A 131 13.67 -11.41 -13.15
CA ALA A 131 12.78 -11.76 -14.27
C ALA A 131 13.54 -11.80 -15.60
N ALA A 132 14.38 -10.80 -15.86
CA ALA A 132 15.17 -10.76 -17.08
C ALA A 132 16.19 -11.91 -17.15
N ASP A 133 16.80 -12.26 -16.01
CA ASP A 133 17.74 -13.39 -15.90
C ASP A 133 17.05 -14.74 -16.15
N ARG A 134 15.89 -14.99 -15.52
CA ARG A 134 15.11 -16.22 -15.72
C ARG A 134 14.67 -16.43 -17.17
N LEU A 135 14.40 -15.35 -17.90
CA LEU A 135 14.09 -15.38 -19.32
C LEU A 135 15.34 -15.45 -20.23
N GLY A 136 16.54 -15.48 -19.65
CA GLY A 136 17.81 -15.59 -20.38
C GLY A 136 18.19 -14.33 -21.17
N LEU A 137 17.60 -13.18 -20.83
CA LEU A 137 17.76 -11.92 -21.57
C LEU A 137 19.04 -11.17 -21.23
N LEU A 138 19.69 -11.52 -20.11
CA LEU A 138 20.92 -10.85 -19.64
C LEU A 138 22.21 -11.34 -20.31
N GLY A 139 22.09 -12.09 -21.41
CA GLY A 139 23.21 -12.55 -22.22
C GLY A 139 24.05 -13.64 -21.53
N ARG A 140 24.04 -14.86 -22.09
CA ARG A 140 25.04 -15.89 -21.78
C ARG A 140 26.38 -15.51 -22.41
N GLY A 141 27.06 -14.51 -21.85
CA GLY A 141 28.30 -13.96 -22.40
C GLY A 141 29.35 -13.75 -21.31
N THR A 142 29.97 -14.86 -20.88
CA THR A 142 31.34 -14.91 -20.34
C THR A 142 31.70 -13.88 -19.27
N ASP A 143 31.06 -13.93 -18.10
CA ASP A 143 31.70 -13.86 -16.78
C ASP A 143 30.60 -13.98 -15.72
N GLN A 144 30.40 -15.18 -15.18
CA GLN A 144 29.42 -15.43 -14.10
C GLN A 144 29.92 -14.91 -12.73
N SER A 145 30.94 -14.05 -12.72
CA SER A 145 31.35 -13.40 -11.48
C SER A 145 30.19 -12.57 -10.91
N PRO A 146 29.85 -12.73 -9.62
CA PRO A 146 28.88 -11.88 -8.92
C PRO A 146 29.19 -10.38 -9.05
N THR A 147 30.44 -10.02 -9.36
CA THR A 147 30.91 -8.64 -9.54
C THR A 147 30.76 -8.10 -10.98
N SER A 148 30.50 -8.97 -11.97
CA SER A 148 30.44 -8.61 -13.39
C SER A 148 29.02 -8.48 -13.92
N ARG A 149 27.99 -8.73 -13.09
CA ARG A 149 26.60 -8.32 -13.37
C ARG A 149 26.56 -6.79 -13.43
N ARG A 150 26.78 -6.27 -14.62
CA ARG A 150 26.65 -4.86 -14.94
C ARG A 150 25.18 -4.53 -14.71
N ARG A 151 24.84 -4.00 -13.52
CA ARG A 151 23.47 -3.58 -13.17
C ARG A 151 22.93 -2.76 -14.32
N LEU A 152 22.04 -3.36 -15.09
CA LEU A 152 21.39 -2.66 -16.17
C LEU A 152 20.43 -1.67 -15.53
N MET A 153 20.28 -0.52 -16.16
CA MET A 153 19.26 0.45 -15.73
C MET A 153 17.88 -0.22 -15.86
N THR A 154 16.99 0.04 -14.91
CA THR A 154 15.62 -0.49 -14.88
C THR A 154 14.90 -0.32 -16.21
N SER A 155 15.06 0.83 -16.88
CA SER A 155 14.46 1.10 -18.19
C SER A 155 14.91 0.12 -19.27
N LYS A 156 16.18 -0.30 -19.24
CA LYS A 156 16.73 -1.26 -20.19
C LYS A 156 16.29 -2.69 -19.89
N LEU A 157 16.13 -3.02 -18.60
CA LEU A 157 15.55 -4.31 -18.20
C LEU A 157 14.09 -4.41 -18.64
N LEU A 158 13.30 -3.34 -18.47
CA LEU A 158 11.92 -3.28 -18.94
C LEU A 158 11.82 -3.41 -20.47
N GLU A 159 12.71 -2.77 -21.23
CA GLU A 159 12.78 -2.93 -22.68
C GLU A 159 13.04 -4.40 -23.09
N TYR A 160 13.98 -5.07 -22.41
CA TYR A 160 14.23 -6.50 -22.63
C TYR A 160 13.02 -7.36 -22.28
N LEU A 161 12.40 -7.12 -21.13
CA LEU A 161 11.20 -7.84 -20.72
C LEU A 161 10.04 -7.58 -21.70
N ALA A 162 9.89 -6.37 -22.22
CA ALA A 162 8.87 -6.02 -23.21
C ALA A 162 9.05 -6.80 -24.51
N SER A 163 10.30 -7.11 -24.89
CA SER A 163 10.56 -7.97 -26.06
C SER A 163 10.09 -9.43 -25.87
N ALA A 164 10.05 -9.92 -24.62
CA ALA A 164 9.65 -11.29 -24.30
C ALA A 164 8.18 -11.43 -23.87
N LYS A 165 7.64 -10.41 -23.19
CA LYS A 165 6.30 -10.38 -22.57
C LYS A 165 5.62 -9.02 -22.82
N PRO A 166 5.39 -8.64 -24.10
CA PRO A 166 5.00 -7.28 -24.47
C PRO A 166 3.70 -6.82 -23.80
N ASP A 167 2.66 -7.67 -23.76
CA ASP A 167 1.36 -7.29 -23.22
C ASP A 167 1.43 -6.98 -21.72
N LYS A 168 2.11 -7.83 -20.95
CA LYS A 168 2.25 -7.71 -19.50
C LYS A 168 3.16 -6.54 -19.11
N ILE A 169 4.24 -6.30 -19.85
CA ILE A 169 5.14 -5.18 -19.57
C ILE A 169 4.53 -3.85 -19.97
N ARG A 170 3.76 -3.79 -21.06
CA ARG A 170 3.04 -2.57 -21.47
C ARG A 170 2.07 -2.08 -20.38
N GLU A 171 1.49 -3.00 -19.63
CA GLU A 171 0.58 -2.68 -18.52
C GLU A 171 1.34 -2.20 -17.26
N ILE A 172 2.46 -2.84 -16.94
CA ILE A 172 3.20 -2.59 -15.68
C ILE A 172 4.20 -1.42 -15.78
N GLU A 173 4.76 -1.18 -16.96
CA GLU A 173 5.83 -0.20 -17.17
C GLU A 173 5.48 1.22 -16.69
N PRO A 174 4.29 1.79 -16.98
CA PRO A 174 3.95 3.15 -16.52
C PRO A 174 4.03 3.28 -15.00
N VAL A 175 3.49 2.29 -14.28
CA VAL A 175 3.48 2.24 -12.81
C VAL A 175 4.91 2.16 -12.25
N VAL A 176 5.78 1.36 -12.88
CA VAL A 176 7.20 1.25 -12.47
C VAL A 176 7.96 2.56 -12.71
N GLN A 177 7.71 3.26 -13.82
CA GLN A 177 8.35 4.55 -14.09
C GLN A 177 7.91 5.62 -13.09
N GLU A 178 6.64 5.61 -12.69
CA GLU A 178 6.13 6.55 -11.73
C GLU A 178 6.70 6.31 -10.32
N LEU A 179 6.76 5.05 -9.86
CA LEU A 179 7.48 4.70 -8.63
C LEU A 179 8.95 5.14 -8.67
N ARG A 180 9.63 4.98 -9.81
CA ARG A 180 11.00 5.45 -9.99
C ARG A 180 11.10 6.97 -9.81
N ALA A 181 10.16 7.72 -10.36
CA ALA A 181 10.12 9.17 -10.23
C ALA A 181 9.92 9.59 -8.77
N LEU A 182 8.96 8.98 -8.07
CA LEU A 182 8.69 9.19 -6.65
C LEU A 182 9.91 8.85 -5.76
N ARG A 183 10.59 7.74 -6.03
CA ARG A 183 11.83 7.37 -5.34
C ARG A 183 12.94 8.40 -5.55
N ASN A 184 13.13 8.87 -6.79
CA ASN A 184 14.13 9.88 -7.10
C ASN A 184 13.81 11.18 -6.35
N GLU A 185 12.54 11.57 -6.29
CA GLU A 185 12.09 12.72 -5.53
C GLU A 185 12.46 12.61 -4.04
N VAL A 186 12.20 11.46 -3.41
CA VAL A 186 12.56 11.18 -2.01
C VAL A 186 14.09 11.22 -1.81
N ALA A 187 14.86 10.64 -2.73
CA ALA A 187 16.32 10.62 -2.64
C ALA A 187 16.96 12.02 -2.73
N HIS A 188 16.40 12.89 -3.56
CA HIS A 188 16.91 14.25 -3.77
C HIS A 188 16.42 15.26 -2.72
N ASN A 189 15.27 15.03 -2.07
CA ASN A 189 14.66 15.97 -1.14
C ASN A 189 14.92 15.65 0.35
N ARG A 190 16.19 15.72 0.77
CA ARG A 190 16.63 15.31 2.12
C ARG A 190 16.07 16.10 3.31
N ARG A 191 15.39 17.23 3.11
CA ARG A 191 14.85 18.07 4.19
C ARG A 191 13.32 17.96 4.40
N LYS A 192 12.60 17.22 3.56
CA LYS A 192 11.12 17.12 3.60
C LYS A 192 10.65 15.97 4.49
N ASN A 193 9.58 16.17 5.26
CA ASN A 193 9.03 15.09 6.06
C ASN A 193 8.13 14.25 5.16
N LEU A 194 8.48 12.97 5.00
CA LEU A 194 7.69 12.05 4.21
C LEU A 194 6.57 11.47 5.07
N SER A 195 5.35 11.46 4.56
CA SER A 195 4.20 10.83 5.23
C SER A 195 4.48 9.34 5.45
N PRO A 196 4.43 8.84 6.71
CA PRO A 196 4.57 7.41 6.98
C PRO A 196 3.59 6.55 6.20
N LEU A 197 2.36 7.03 6.06
CA LEU A 197 1.31 6.33 5.31
C LEU A 197 1.65 6.25 3.82
N ALA A 198 2.12 7.35 3.22
CA ALA A 198 2.51 7.34 1.81
C ALA A 198 3.76 6.50 1.56
N ALA A 199 4.72 6.50 2.50
CA ALA A 199 5.86 5.60 2.42
C ALA A 199 5.46 4.12 2.48
N TYR A 200 4.51 3.80 3.36
CA TYR A 200 3.93 2.46 3.45
C TYR A 200 3.21 2.06 2.16
N ASP A 201 2.33 2.91 1.64
CA ASP A 201 1.58 2.64 0.41
C ASP A 201 2.50 2.50 -0.81
N TYR A 202 3.54 3.34 -0.92
CA TYR A 202 4.59 3.17 -1.90
C TYR A 202 5.25 1.79 -1.78
N ALA A 203 5.66 1.42 -0.57
CA ALA A 203 6.42 0.20 -0.35
C ALA A 203 5.59 -1.07 -0.64
N VAL A 204 4.34 -1.10 -0.19
CA VAL A 204 3.39 -2.17 -0.51
C VAL A 204 3.20 -2.29 -2.02
N THR A 205 3.07 -1.16 -2.72
CA THR A 205 2.88 -1.14 -4.17
C THR A 205 4.12 -1.68 -4.90
N ALA A 206 5.32 -1.26 -4.50
CA ALA A 206 6.58 -1.76 -5.04
C ALA A 206 6.75 -3.28 -4.81
N ILE A 207 6.43 -3.78 -3.61
CA ILE A 207 6.51 -5.22 -3.28
C ILE A 207 5.51 -6.02 -4.11
N ARG A 208 4.29 -5.52 -4.32
CA ARG A 208 3.29 -6.18 -5.15
C ARG A 208 3.76 -6.31 -6.60
N LEU A 209 4.28 -5.23 -7.19
CA LEU A 209 4.86 -5.29 -8.53
C LEU A 209 6.04 -6.27 -8.57
N ALA A 210 6.88 -6.29 -7.53
CA ALA A 210 7.98 -7.23 -7.43
C ALA A 210 7.50 -8.69 -7.49
N GLN A 211 6.36 -9.02 -6.87
CA GLN A 211 5.77 -10.35 -6.98
C GLN A 211 5.31 -10.68 -8.41
N ILE A 212 4.75 -9.70 -9.13
CA ILE A 212 4.41 -9.88 -10.55
C ILE A 212 5.66 -10.19 -11.37
N PHE A 213 6.77 -9.49 -11.12
CA PHE A 213 8.06 -9.77 -11.74
C PHE A 213 8.68 -11.09 -11.30
N LYS A 214 8.48 -11.55 -10.06
CA LYS A 214 8.93 -12.88 -9.61
C LYS A 214 8.18 -14.02 -10.32
N ASN A 215 6.94 -13.77 -10.71
CA ASN A 215 6.08 -14.74 -11.40
C ASN A 215 6.11 -14.62 -12.94
N LEU A 216 6.92 -13.70 -13.48
CA LEU A 216 7.25 -13.58 -14.90
C LEU A 216 8.31 -14.60 -15.31
#